data_AF-A0A1F3F207-F1
#
_entry.id   AF-A0A1F3F207-F1
#
_cell.length_a   1.000
_cell.length_b   1.000
_cell.length_c   1.000
_cell.angle_alpha   90.00
_cell.angle_beta   90.00
_cell.angle_gamma   90.00
#
_symmetry.space_group_name_H-M   'P 1'
#
loop_
_entity.id
_entity.type
_entity.pdbx_description
1 polymer ?
#
loop_
_entity_poly.entity_id
_entity_poly.type
_entity_poly.pdbx_seq_one_letter_code
_entity_poly.pdbx_strand_id
1 'polypeptide(L)'
;MIKYYFFIITTYLMGFVLCNNNVSRYEFVSLDCDSLKLIVLDSLADEIIKNSNLKSVEKTEIVFFNIFPDSFKEFKCLYGYEGEFNGLVENLGDGIGAQYAEKHIIQVFSNLKINSNTVLNKLLKISIEAHWQPDAVNYLIHFLKEKLKSTSGGYEIMFSFLAKHEKSEIKNFWEFYYAYEEPVIADTLVLKYKLKYAEIVKIHDLVVLENKDIKH
;
A
#
# COMPACT_ATOMS: atom_id res chain seq x y z
N MET A 1 -15.80 1.27 20.82
CA MET A 1 -14.38 1.66 20.90
C MET A 1 -13.93 2.60 19.76
N ILE A 2 -14.85 3.18 18.98
CA ILE A 2 -14.56 4.13 17.88
C ILE A 2 -14.69 5.61 18.34
N LYS A 3 -15.34 5.85 19.48
CA LYS A 3 -15.61 7.21 20.00
C LYS A 3 -14.38 7.98 20.50
N TYR A 4 -13.29 7.31 20.85
CA TYR A 4 -12.08 7.97 21.38
C TYR A 4 -11.18 8.55 20.30
N TYR A 5 -11.15 7.99 19.09
CA TYR A 5 -10.35 8.52 17.98
C TYR A 5 -10.96 9.76 17.35
N PHE A 6 -12.30 9.82 17.27
CA PHE A 6 -12.99 11.05 16.88
C PHE A 6 -12.67 12.19 17.86
N PHE A 7 -12.52 11.86 19.15
CA PHE A 7 -12.19 12.84 20.18
C PHE A 7 -10.78 13.43 20.00
N ILE A 8 -9.76 12.59 19.69
CA ILE A 8 -8.38 13.03 19.44
C ILE A 8 -8.29 13.93 18.20
N ILE A 9 -9.02 13.60 17.14
CA ILE A 9 -9.09 14.41 15.92
C ILE A 9 -9.76 15.76 16.22
N THR A 10 -10.84 15.78 17.01
CA THR A 10 -11.50 17.03 17.41
C THR A 10 -10.68 17.89 18.39
N THR A 11 -9.91 17.30 19.32
CA THR A 11 -9.09 18.08 20.25
C THR A 11 -7.87 18.71 19.59
N TYR A 12 -7.28 18.11 18.55
CA TYR A 12 -6.23 18.76 17.77
C TYR A 12 -6.78 19.95 16.96
N LEU A 13 -8.01 19.84 16.43
CA LEU A 13 -8.72 20.93 15.77
C LEU A 13 -9.12 22.06 16.74
N MET A 14 -9.49 21.75 17.98
CA MET A 14 -9.85 22.75 19.00
C MET A 14 -8.63 23.38 19.69
N GLY A 15 -7.52 22.66 19.82
CA GLY A 15 -6.29 23.15 20.48
C GLY A 15 -5.62 24.31 19.73
N PHE A 16 -5.84 24.43 18.43
CA PHE A 16 -5.35 25.55 17.62
C PHE A 16 -6.22 26.82 17.73
N VAL A 17 -7.44 26.71 18.26
CA VAL A 17 -8.41 27.83 18.30
C VAL A 17 -8.26 28.71 19.55
N LEU A 18 -7.49 28.29 20.57
CA LEU A 18 -7.44 29.01 21.86
C LEU A 18 -6.12 29.73 22.18
N CYS A 19 -5.16 29.81 21.26
CA CYS A 19 -3.95 30.61 21.44
C CYS A 19 -3.76 31.61 20.30
N ASN A 20 -4.48 32.73 20.38
CA ASN A 20 -4.00 34.11 20.18
C ASN A 20 -5.11 35.02 19.61
N ASN A 21 -5.50 36.00 20.41
CA ASN A 21 -6.35 37.12 20.04
C ASN A 21 -5.63 38.10 19.09
N ASN A 22 -5.27 37.65 17.89
CA ASN A 22 -4.93 38.51 16.76
C ASN A 22 -5.35 37.77 15.48
N VAL A 23 -6.61 37.98 15.10
CA VAL A 23 -7.23 37.35 13.93
C VAL A 23 -6.68 38.00 12.65
N SER A 24 -5.57 37.49 12.15
CA SER A 24 -5.40 37.42 10.70
C SER A 24 -6.33 36.32 10.21
N ARG A 25 -7.16 36.61 9.19
CA ARG A 25 -7.95 35.59 8.48
C ARG A 25 -6.96 34.59 7.86
N TYR A 26 -6.64 33.53 8.59
CA TYR A 26 -6.16 32.31 7.97
C TYR A 26 -7.39 31.69 7.31
N GLU A 27 -7.38 31.61 5.98
CA GLU A 27 -8.30 30.75 5.26
C GLU A 27 -8.16 29.36 5.87
N PHE A 28 -9.25 28.84 6.44
CA PHE A 28 -9.30 27.45 6.88
C PHE A 28 -9.22 26.61 5.60
N VAL A 29 -8.01 26.24 5.24
CA VAL A 29 -7.78 25.27 4.19
C VAL A 29 -8.36 23.96 4.69
N SER A 30 -9.47 23.54 4.09
CA SER A 30 -10.06 22.24 4.40
C SER A 30 -9.05 21.16 4.03
N LEU A 31 -8.46 20.52 5.04
CA LEU A 31 -7.71 19.29 4.85
C LEU A 31 -8.64 18.26 4.19
N ASP A 32 -8.27 17.77 3.01
CA ASP A 32 -8.86 16.53 2.52
C ASP A 32 -8.51 15.38 3.50
N CYS A 33 -9.34 14.34 3.49
CA CYS A 33 -9.17 13.21 4.40
C CYS A 33 -7.84 12.47 4.20
N ASP A 34 -7.25 12.59 3.01
CA ASP A 34 -6.04 11.87 2.61
C ASP A 34 -4.77 12.54 3.15
N SER A 35 -4.71 13.89 3.15
CA SER A 35 -3.64 14.68 3.78
C SER A 35 -3.57 14.43 5.29
N LEU A 36 -4.74 14.37 5.95
CA LEU A 36 -4.81 14.02 7.38
C LEU A 36 -4.30 12.60 7.65
N LYS A 37 -4.67 11.65 6.79
CA LYS A 37 -4.24 10.25 6.91
C LYS A 37 -2.73 10.11 6.73
N LEU A 38 -2.13 10.83 5.78
CA LEU A 38 -0.69 10.86 5.56
C LEU A 38 0.07 11.42 6.77
N ILE A 39 -0.36 12.55 7.33
CA ILE A 39 0.24 13.16 8.53
C ILE A 39 0.17 12.22 9.73
N VAL A 40 -0.96 11.56 9.92
CA VAL A 40 -1.14 10.59 11.02
C VAL A 40 -0.22 9.38 10.83
N LEU A 41 -0.12 8.84 9.62
CA LEU A 41 0.81 7.73 9.33
C LEU A 41 2.25 8.13 9.58
N ASP A 42 2.66 9.34 9.18
CA ASP A 42 4.03 9.83 9.34
C ASP A 42 4.41 10.02 10.80
N SER A 43 3.49 10.59 11.60
CA SER A 43 3.67 10.74 13.05
C SER A 43 3.76 9.40 13.77
N LEU A 44 2.92 8.43 13.40
CA LEU A 44 2.97 7.07 13.95
C LEU A 44 4.28 6.37 13.55
N ALA A 45 4.73 6.57 12.31
CA ALA A 45 5.98 6.02 11.81
C ALA A 45 7.18 6.55 12.61
N ASP A 46 7.25 7.85 12.88
CA ASP A 46 8.29 8.43 13.73
C ASP A 46 8.28 7.86 15.15
N GLU A 47 7.09 7.69 15.73
CA GLU A 47 6.96 7.10 17.07
C GLU A 47 7.47 5.65 17.09
N ILE A 48 7.12 4.85 16.09
CA ILE A 48 7.58 3.46 15.96
C ILE A 48 9.10 3.40 15.80
N ILE A 49 9.66 4.22 14.90
CA ILE A 49 11.11 4.26 14.64
C ILE A 49 11.88 4.66 15.91
N LYS A 50 11.46 5.75 16.56
CA LYS A 50 12.13 6.30 17.76
C LYS A 50 12.08 5.34 18.95
N ASN A 51 11.00 4.58 19.08
CA ASN A 51 10.74 3.76 20.27
C ASN A 51 10.84 2.25 20.01
N SER A 52 11.37 1.81 18.87
CA SER A 52 11.37 0.42 18.35
C SER A 52 11.71 -0.69 19.36
N ASN A 53 12.47 -0.38 20.41
CA ASN A 53 12.87 -1.29 21.50
C ASN A 53 11.86 -1.41 22.66
N LEU A 54 10.79 -0.62 22.68
CA LEU A 54 9.82 -0.56 23.77
C LEU A 54 8.57 -1.41 23.45
N LYS A 55 8.10 -2.21 24.42
CA LYS A 55 6.82 -2.94 24.30
C LYS A 55 5.61 -2.04 24.07
N SER A 56 5.68 -0.76 24.50
CA SER A 56 4.61 0.22 24.29
C SER A 56 4.32 0.49 22.82
N VAL A 57 5.27 0.22 21.92
CA VAL A 57 5.15 0.43 20.47
C VAL A 57 4.16 -0.52 19.82
N GLU A 58 3.85 -1.68 20.43
CA GLU A 58 2.90 -2.65 19.85
C GLU A 58 1.53 -2.04 19.57
N LYS A 59 1.04 -1.13 20.42
CA LYS A 59 -0.24 -0.43 20.17
C LYS A 59 -0.13 0.52 18.98
N THR A 60 0.97 1.25 18.88
CA THR A 60 1.24 2.21 17.80
C THR A 60 1.39 1.49 16.46
N GLU A 61 2.07 0.33 16.43
CA GLU A 61 2.18 -0.54 15.26
C GLU A 61 0.81 -1.03 14.76
N ILE A 62 -0.06 -1.46 15.67
CA ILE A 62 -1.43 -1.90 15.32
C ILE A 62 -2.23 -0.73 14.72
N VAL A 63 -2.11 0.46 15.31
CA VAL A 63 -2.81 1.66 14.79
C VAL A 63 -2.27 2.04 13.42
N PHE A 64 -0.95 2.07 13.25
CA PHE A 64 -0.31 2.31 11.96
C PHE A 64 -0.81 1.33 10.90
N PHE A 65 -0.81 0.03 11.20
CA PHE A 65 -1.30 -1.02 10.30
C PHE A 65 -2.76 -0.84 9.90
N ASN A 66 -3.62 -0.46 10.85
CA ASN A 66 -5.05 -0.26 10.59
C ASN A 66 -5.32 0.99 9.75
N ILE A 67 -4.46 2.01 9.84
CA ILE A 67 -4.59 3.25 9.05
C ILE A 67 -3.92 3.10 7.69
N PHE A 68 -2.89 2.28 7.58
CA PHE A 68 -2.20 2.05 6.31
C PHE A 68 -3.19 1.59 5.22
N PRO A 69 -3.03 2.01 3.95
CA PRO A 69 -3.94 1.68 2.86
C PRO A 69 -4.45 0.24 2.84
N ASP A 70 -5.72 0.07 2.53
CA ASP A 70 -6.37 -1.24 2.37
C ASP A 70 -6.73 -1.57 0.90
N SER A 71 -6.49 -0.63 -0.02
CA SER A 71 -6.73 -0.76 -1.46
C SER A 71 -5.64 -0.04 -2.25
N PHE A 72 -5.50 -0.36 -3.55
CA PHE A 72 -4.53 0.35 -4.39
C PHE A 72 -4.94 1.80 -4.62
N LYS A 73 -6.24 2.07 -4.69
CA LYS A 73 -6.77 3.43 -4.81
C LYS A 73 -6.34 4.31 -3.63
N GLU A 74 -6.49 3.82 -2.40
CA GLU A 74 -6.02 4.54 -1.21
C GLU A 74 -4.50 4.70 -1.21
N PHE A 75 -3.77 3.67 -1.62
CA PHE A 75 -2.31 3.72 -1.71
C PHE A 75 -1.86 4.81 -2.68
N LYS A 76 -2.42 4.85 -3.89
CA LYS A 76 -2.14 5.89 -4.88
C LYS A 76 -2.56 7.27 -4.40
N CYS A 77 -3.67 7.36 -3.69
CA CYS A 77 -4.09 8.64 -3.14
C CYS A 77 -3.06 9.18 -2.14
N LEU A 78 -2.51 8.33 -1.26
CA LEU A 78 -1.52 8.79 -0.27
C LEU A 78 -0.11 9.01 -0.83
N TYR A 79 0.32 8.20 -1.81
CA TYR A 79 1.72 8.14 -2.24
C TYR A 79 1.95 8.36 -3.73
N GLY A 80 0.89 8.43 -4.53
CA GLY A 80 0.94 8.49 -5.99
C GLY A 80 1.12 9.90 -6.54
N TYR A 81 1.25 9.96 -7.86
CA TYR A 81 1.55 11.15 -8.67
C TYR A 81 0.33 11.85 -9.26
N GLU A 82 -0.89 11.53 -8.82
CA GLU A 82 -2.09 12.19 -9.36
C GLU A 82 -2.11 13.65 -8.86
N GLY A 83 -1.49 14.51 -9.67
CA GLY A 83 -1.46 15.95 -9.49
C GLY A 83 -2.87 16.51 -9.59
N GLU A 84 -3.51 16.64 -8.44
CA GLU A 84 -4.52 17.63 -8.08
C GLU A 84 -4.88 17.39 -6.60
N PHE A 85 -3.87 17.43 -5.72
CA PHE A 85 -4.09 17.57 -4.28
C PHE A 85 -4.54 19.01 -4.00
N ASN A 86 -5.82 19.30 -4.26
CA ASN A 86 -6.45 20.57 -3.95
C ASN A 86 -6.60 20.69 -2.42
N GLY A 87 -5.61 21.25 -1.75
CA GLY A 87 -5.72 21.43 -0.30
C GLY A 87 -4.46 21.93 0.36
N LEU A 88 -3.56 21.04 0.79
CA LEU A 88 -2.45 21.43 1.67
C LEU A 88 -1.07 21.01 1.20
N VAL A 89 -1.04 20.40 0.02
CA VAL A 89 0.11 19.64 -0.45
C VAL A 89 0.42 19.95 -1.91
N GLU A 90 -0.15 21.04 -2.45
CA GLU A 90 0.11 21.56 -3.81
C GLU A 90 1.61 21.89 -4.06
N ASN A 91 2.46 21.79 -3.04
CA ASN A 91 3.89 22.08 -3.11
C ASN A 91 4.80 20.93 -2.66
N LEU A 92 4.28 19.71 -2.39
CA LEU A 92 5.17 18.57 -2.24
C LEU A 92 5.52 18.08 -3.65
N GLY A 93 6.49 18.75 -4.27
CA GLY A 93 6.96 18.43 -5.63
C GLY A 93 7.33 16.96 -5.85
N ASP A 94 7.61 16.63 -7.12
CA ASP A 94 7.97 15.30 -7.58
C ASP A 94 8.87 14.55 -6.56
N GLY A 95 8.38 13.42 -6.04
CA GLY A 95 9.15 12.52 -5.19
C GLY A 95 8.89 12.57 -3.67
N ILE A 96 8.06 13.48 -3.15
CA ILE A 96 7.78 13.48 -1.69
C ILE A 96 6.83 12.34 -1.27
N GLY A 97 5.84 12.00 -2.10
CA GLY A 97 5.04 10.79 -1.91
C GLY A 97 5.91 9.53 -1.85
N ALA A 98 6.99 9.49 -2.63
CA ALA A 98 7.97 8.40 -2.62
C ALA A 98 8.78 8.35 -1.31
N GLN A 99 9.17 9.49 -0.74
CA GLN A 99 9.88 9.54 0.55
C GLN A 99 9.01 9.02 1.69
N TYR A 100 7.73 9.42 1.73
CA TYR A 100 6.77 8.87 2.69
C TYR A 100 6.55 7.37 2.46
N ALA A 101 6.42 6.93 1.20
CA ALA A 101 6.26 5.52 0.88
C ALA A 101 7.48 4.69 1.34
N GLU A 102 8.71 5.17 1.10
CA GLU A 102 9.93 4.51 1.55
C GLU A 102 9.94 4.36 3.08
N LYS A 103 9.71 5.46 3.82
CA LYS A 103 9.64 5.43 5.29
C LYS A 103 8.54 4.49 5.77
N HIS A 104 7.32 4.68 5.28
CA HIS A 104 6.16 3.94 5.75
C HIS A 104 6.25 2.46 5.41
N ILE A 105 6.68 2.08 4.20
CA ILE A 105 6.73 0.68 3.75
C ILE A 105 7.99 -0.01 4.26
N ILE A 106 9.16 0.56 3.93
CA ILE A 106 10.46 -0.11 4.13
C ILE A 106 10.91 -0.01 5.58
N GLN A 107 10.78 1.17 6.21
CA GLN A 107 11.29 1.34 7.57
C GLN A 107 10.28 0.88 8.63
N VAL A 108 8.98 1.04 8.39
CA VAL A 108 7.94 0.74 9.38
C VAL A 108 7.13 -0.51 9.05
N PHE A 109 6.39 -0.53 7.94
CA PHE A 109 5.42 -1.57 7.65
C PHE A 109 6.07 -2.96 7.51
N SER A 110 7.29 -3.02 6.96
CA SER A 110 8.07 -4.25 6.84
C SER A 110 8.49 -4.86 8.19
N ASN A 111 8.60 -4.04 9.23
CA ASN A 111 9.15 -4.39 10.54
C ASN A 111 8.08 -4.51 11.64
N LEU A 112 6.79 -4.33 11.31
CA LEU A 112 5.69 -4.43 12.27
C LEU A 112 5.66 -5.82 12.93
N LYS A 113 5.46 -5.88 14.24
CA LYS A 113 5.29 -7.12 15.01
C LYS A 113 3.86 -7.64 14.91
N ILE A 114 3.31 -7.61 13.70
CA ILE A 114 1.97 -8.09 13.37
C ILE A 114 2.11 -9.47 12.71
N ASN A 115 1.10 -10.32 12.92
CA ASN A 115 1.06 -11.64 12.32
C ASN A 115 1.35 -11.57 10.80
N SER A 116 2.34 -12.36 10.34
CA SER A 116 2.84 -12.29 8.96
C SER A 116 1.74 -12.54 7.92
N ASN A 117 0.79 -13.43 8.21
CA ASN A 117 -0.32 -13.73 7.31
C ASN A 117 -1.30 -12.55 7.23
N THR A 118 -1.54 -11.84 8.35
CA THR A 118 -2.36 -10.62 8.36
C THR A 118 -1.72 -9.54 7.49
N VAL A 119 -0.41 -9.34 7.62
CA VAL A 119 0.35 -8.40 6.79
C VAL A 119 0.29 -8.78 5.32
N LEU A 120 0.57 -10.05 4.99
CA LEU A 120 0.53 -10.55 3.62
C LEU A 120 -0.85 -10.39 2.98
N ASN A 121 -1.94 -10.71 3.70
CA ASN A 121 -3.29 -10.53 3.19
C ASN A 121 -3.61 -9.06 2.88
N LYS A 122 -3.14 -8.11 3.69
CA LYS A 122 -3.30 -6.67 3.39
C LYS A 122 -2.54 -6.29 2.12
N LEU A 123 -1.30 -6.76 1.95
CA LEU A 123 -0.54 -6.52 0.72
C LEU A 123 -1.23 -7.10 -0.52
N LEU A 124 -1.72 -8.35 -0.45
CA LEU A 124 -2.44 -8.98 -1.56
C LEU A 124 -3.69 -8.20 -1.98
N LYS A 125 -4.43 -7.64 -1.01
CA LYS A 125 -5.58 -6.76 -1.28
C LYS A 125 -5.18 -5.47 -1.98
N ILE A 126 -4.07 -4.86 -1.61
CA ILE A 126 -3.57 -3.67 -2.31
C ILE A 126 -3.10 -4.07 -3.71
N SER A 127 -2.42 -5.21 -3.85
CA SER A 127 -1.76 -5.60 -5.11
C SER A 127 -2.68 -6.16 -6.18
N ILE A 128 -3.87 -6.66 -5.83
CA ILE A 128 -4.84 -7.20 -6.82
C ILE A 128 -5.42 -6.11 -7.73
N GLU A 129 -5.50 -4.88 -7.22
CA GLU A 129 -5.95 -3.68 -7.93
C GLU A 129 -4.77 -2.87 -8.50
N ALA A 130 -3.53 -3.31 -8.25
CA ALA A 130 -2.35 -2.53 -8.58
C ALA A 130 -1.99 -2.59 -10.05
N HIS A 131 -1.48 -1.47 -10.55
CA HIS A 131 -0.80 -1.37 -11.84
C HIS A 131 0.57 -0.78 -11.62
N TRP A 132 1.52 -1.12 -12.49
CA TRP A 132 2.89 -0.63 -12.35
C TRP A 132 2.96 0.89 -12.48
N GLN A 133 3.67 1.51 -11.55
CA GLN A 133 4.06 2.92 -11.56
C GLN A 133 5.46 3.04 -10.92
N PRO A 134 6.22 4.11 -11.20
CA PRO A 134 7.49 4.33 -10.54
C PRO A 134 7.34 4.61 -9.02
N ASP A 135 8.48 4.58 -8.33
CA ASP A 135 8.68 5.03 -6.95
C ASP A 135 7.88 4.29 -5.86
N ALA A 136 6.81 4.89 -5.34
CA ALA A 136 6.03 4.34 -4.23
C ALA A 136 5.52 2.92 -4.50
N VAL A 137 5.04 2.70 -5.73
CA VAL A 137 4.54 1.40 -6.18
C VAL A 137 5.68 0.38 -6.31
N ASN A 138 6.91 0.83 -6.57
CA ASN A 138 8.08 -0.04 -6.60
C ASN A 138 8.44 -0.57 -5.19
N TYR A 139 8.34 0.26 -4.15
CA TYR A 139 8.52 -0.22 -2.77
C TYR A 139 7.46 -1.27 -2.40
N LEU A 140 6.21 -1.07 -2.83
CA LEU A 140 5.12 -2.00 -2.58
C LEU A 140 5.37 -3.38 -3.22
N ILE A 141 5.74 -3.43 -4.51
CA ILE A 141 5.98 -4.72 -5.20
C ILE A 141 7.18 -5.46 -4.61
N HIS A 142 8.28 -4.76 -4.30
CA HIS A 142 9.45 -5.38 -3.66
C HIS A 142 9.07 -5.97 -2.31
N PHE A 143 8.36 -5.21 -1.48
CA PHE A 143 7.95 -5.66 -0.17
C PHE A 143 6.95 -6.84 -0.23
N LEU A 144 5.99 -6.84 -1.17
CA LEU A 144 5.13 -8.00 -1.41
C LEU A 144 5.95 -9.26 -1.71
N LYS A 145 6.92 -9.17 -2.63
CA LYS A 145 7.78 -10.30 -3.02
C LYS A 145 8.58 -10.84 -1.84
N GLU A 146 9.16 -9.96 -1.04
CA GLU A 146 9.89 -10.36 0.17
C GLU A 146 8.95 -10.99 1.20
N LYS A 147 7.74 -10.45 1.36
CA LYS A 147 6.77 -10.98 2.33
C LYS A 147 6.24 -12.35 1.95
N LEU A 148 6.02 -12.59 0.66
CA LEU A 148 5.67 -13.92 0.13
C LEU A 148 6.76 -14.95 0.39
N LYS A 149 8.03 -14.58 0.19
CA LYS A 149 9.18 -15.47 0.42
C LYS A 149 9.42 -15.78 1.89
N SER A 150 9.23 -14.79 2.77
CA SER A 150 9.52 -14.91 4.20
C SER A 150 8.37 -15.48 5.04
N THR A 151 7.13 -15.40 4.54
CA THR A 151 5.96 -15.96 5.24
C THR A 151 5.86 -17.46 5.00
N SER A 152 5.78 -18.25 6.07
CA SER A 152 5.52 -19.69 5.95
C SER A 152 4.19 -19.93 5.24
N GLY A 153 4.23 -20.65 4.12
CA GLY A 153 3.05 -20.87 3.26
C GLY A 153 2.62 -19.63 2.47
N GLY A 154 3.51 -18.64 2.26
CA GLY A 154 3.15 -17.36 1.64
C GLY A 154 2.59 -17.49 0.22
N TYR A 155 3.16 -18.36 -0.61
CA TYR A 155 2.65 -18.63 -1.96
C TYR A 155 1.30 -19.34 -1.93
N GLU A 156 1.08 -20.26 -1.00
CA GLU A 156 -0.19 -20.95 -0.81
C GLU A 156 -1.29 -19.98 -0.39
N ILE A 157 -0.98 -19.01 0.47
CA ILE A 157 -1.89 -17.91 0.84
C ILE A 157 -2.23 -17.07 -0.40
N MET A 158 -1.22 -16.69 -1.20
CA MET A 158 -1.42 -15.93 -2.43
C MET A 158 -2.31 -16.68 -3.44
N PHE A 159 -2.01 -17.94 -3.74
CA PHE A 159 -2.84 -18.71 -4.67
C PHE A 159 -4.28 -18.90 -4.15
N SER A 160 -4.44 -19.12 -2.84
CA SER A 160 -5.77 -19.22 -2.21
C SER A 160 -6.54 -17.89 -2.23
N PHE A 161 -5.83 -16.76 -2.20
CA PHE A 161 -6.39 -15.43 -2.34
C PHE A 161 -6.82 -15.19 -3.80
N LEU A 162 -5.93 -15.43 -4.76
CA LEU A 162 -6.18 -15.23 -6.20
C LEU A 162 -7.31 -16.13 -6.72
N ALA A 163 -7.44 -17.36 -6.23
CA ALA A 163 -8.50 -18.29 -6.63
C ALA A 163 -9.93 -17.79 -6.33
N LYS A 164 -10.07 -16.71 -5.54
CA LYS A 164 -11.36 -16.09 -5.18
C LYS A 164 -11.70 -14.85 -6.01
N HIS A 165 -10.82 -14.45 -6.92
CA HIS A 165 -10.94 -13.21 -7.70
C HIS A 165 -11.24 -13.51 -9.16
N GLU A 166 -11.71 -12.50 -9.89
CA GLU A 166 -12.00 -12.61 -11.31
C GLU A 166 -10.72 -12.75 -12.15
N LYS A 167 -10.84 -13.33 -13.35
CA LYS A 167 -9.70 -13.55 -14.25
C LYS A 167 -8.96 -12.25 -14.60
N SER A 168 -9.71 -11.17 -14.79
CA SER A 168 -9.19 -9.82 -15.05
C SER A 168 -8.33 -9.33 -13.89
N GLU A 169 -8.78 -9.48 -12.66
CA GLU A 169 -8.05 -9.11 -11.45
C GLU A 169 -6.77 -9.95 -11.28
N ILE A 170 -6.88 -11.28 -11.47
CA ILE A 170 -5.71 -12.18 -11.41
C ILE A 170 -4.66 -11.78 -12.47
N LYS A 171 -5.10 -11.42 -13.69
CA LYS A 171 -4.21 -10.93 -14.74
C LYS A 171 -3.50 -9.65 -14.30
N ASN A 172 -4.23 -8.66 -13.80
CA ASN A 172 -3.66 -7.40 -13.32
C ASN A 172 -2.64 -7.62 -12.20
N PHE A 173 -2.93 -8.52 -11.26
CA PHE A 173 -1.97 -8.89 -10.21
C PHE A 173 -0.66 -9.42 -10.79
N TRP A 174 -0.71 -10.30 -11.80
CA TRP A 174 0.51 -10.85 -12.40
C TRP A 174 1.28 -9.81 -13.22
N GLU A 175 0.59 -8.95 -13.96
CA GLU A 175 1.21 -7.83 -14.67
C GLU A 175 1.93 -6.92 -13.67
N PHE A 176 1.29 -6.56 -12.56
CA PHE A 176 1.91 -5.83 -11.47
C PHE A 176 3.09 -6.59 -10.87
N TYR A 177 2.91 -7.86 -10.47
CA TYR A 177 3.93 -8.67 -9.80
C TYR A 177 5.19 -8.90 -10.64
N TYR A 178 5.06 -8.97 -11.96
CA TYR A 178 6.19 -9.17 -12.87
C TYR A 178 6.67 -7.90 -13.56
N ALA A 179 6.07 -6.74 -13.29
CA ALA A 179 6.40 -5.50 -14.00
C ALA A 179 7.89 -5.09 -13.95
N TYR A 180 8.65 -5.56 -12.95
CA TYR A 180 10.09 -5.28 -12.80
C TYR A 180 11.00 -6.43 -13.28
N GLU A 181 10.46 -7.62 -13.56
CA GLU A 181 11.28 -8.73 -14.03
C GLU A 181 11.42 -8.64 -15.54
N GLU A 182 12.66 -8.63 -16.05
CA GLU A 182 12.89 -8.85 -17.47
C GLU A 182 12.12 -10.13 -17.91
N PRO A 183 11.51 -10.15 -19.10
CA PRO A 183 10.61 -11.22 -19.56
C PRO A 183 11.15 -12.66 -19.39
N VAL A 184 12.47 -12.80 -19.24
CA VAL A 184 13.20 -14.06 -19.06
C VAL A 184 12.88 -14.79 -17.75
N ILE A 185 12.47 -14.11 -16.67
CA ILE A 185 12.30 -14.76 -15.35
C ILE A 185 10.92 -15.44 -15.21
N ALA A 186 9.88 -14.89 -15.82
CA ALA A 186 8.53 -15.48 -15.83
C ALA A 186 8.56 -16.90 -16.41
N ASP A 187 9.28 -17.10 -17.51
CA ASP A 187 9.48 -18.42 -18.14
C ASP A 187 10.25 -19.40 -17.25
N THR A 188 11.19 -18.88 -16.45
CA THR A 188 12.07 -19.69 -15.60
C THR A 188 11.35 -20.17 -14.33
N LEU A 189 10.41 -19.39 -13.79
CA LEU A 189 9.60 -19.76 -12.61
C LEU A 189 8.60 -20.87 -12.95
N VAL A 190 8.01 -20.83 -14.15
CA VAL A 190 7.15 -21.90 -14.67
C VAL A 190 7.90 -23.23 -14.76
N LEU A 191 9.19 -23.19 -15.11
CA LEU A 191 10.05 -24.38 -15.20
C LEU A 191 10.51 -24.90 -13.83
N LYS A 192 10.79 -24.01 -12.87
CA LYS A 192 11.39 -24.38 -11.57
C LYS A 192 10.40 -25.02 -10.59
N TYR A 193 9.12 -24.63 -10.62
CA TYR A 193 8.15 -25.07 -9.61
C TYR A 193 7.40 -26.36 -9.95
N LYS A 194 7.67 -27.00 -11.10
CA LYS A 194 6.94 -28.21 -11.57
C LYS A 194 5.41 -28.07 -11.45
N LEU A 195 4.89 -26.85 -11.52
CA LEU A 195 3.47 -26.62 -11.74
C LEU A 195 3.19 -27.25 -13.11
N LYS A 196 2.24 -28.18 -13.17
CA LYS A 196 1.91 -28.81 -14.44
C LYS A 196 1.50 -27.70 -15.39
N TYR A 197 2.27 -27.55 -16.46
CA TYR A 197 2.14 -26.49 -17.46
C TYR A 197 0.67 -26.35 -17.94
N ALA A 198 -0.10 -27.43 -17.97
CA ALA A 198 -1.54 -27.44 -18.27
C ALA A 198 -2.45 -26.60 -17.35
N GLU A 199 -2.02 -26.26 -16.13
CA GLU A 199 -2.82 -25.49 -15.15
C GLU A 199 -2.45 -23.99 -15.17
N ILE A 200 -1.19 -23.65 -15.46
CA ILE A 200 -0.75 -22.28 -15.73
C ILE A 200 -1.18 -21.83 -17.13
N VAL A 201 -1.11 -22.71 -18.12
CA VAL A 201 -1.54 -22.46 -19.51
C VAL A 201 -3.04 -22.21 -19.60
N LYS A 202 -3.88 -22.82 -18.75
CA LYS A 202 -5.30 -22.44 -18.70
C LYS A 202 -5.52 -20.99 -18.28
N ILE A 203 -4.65 -20.42 -17.45
CA ILE A 203 -4.73 -19.03 -16.99
C ILE A 203 -4.06 -18.10 -18.01
N HIS A 204 -2.94 -18.50 -18.60
CA HIS A 204 -2.22 -17.71 -19.61
C HIS A 204 -2.95 -17.69 -20.98
N ASP A 205 -3.56 -18.79 -21.42
CA ASP A 205 -4.30 -18.85 -22.69
C ASP A 205 -5.56 -17.97 -22.68
N LEU A 206 -6.18 -17.79 -21.52
CA LEU A 206 -7.29 -16.82 -21.37
C LEU A 206 -6.80 -15.37 -21.45
N VAL A 207 -5.57 -15.10 -20.99
CA VAL A 207 -4.97 -13.75 -21.00
C VAL A 207 -4.42 -13.36 -22.39
N VAL A 208 -4.04 -14.34 -23.20
CA VAL A 208 -3.47 -14.12 -24.55
C VAL A 208 -4.53 -14.23 -25.66
N LEU A 209 -5.60 -15.01 -25.50
CA LEU A 209 -6.62 -15.16 -26.55
C LEU A 209 -7.61 -13.99 -26.64
N GLU A 210 -7.93 -13.30 -25.54
CA GLU A 210 -8.82 -12.11 -25.58
C GLU A 210 -8.12 -10.84 -26.10
N ASN A 211 -6.78 -10.82 -26.17
CA ASN A 211 -6.01 -9.70 -26.69
C ASN A 211 -5.79 -9.75 -28.22
N LYS A 212 -6.42 -10.69 -28.95
CA LYS A 212 -6.35 -10.77 -30.42
C LYS A 212 -7.59 -10.21 -31.16
N ASP A 213 -8.63 -9.75 -30.45
CA ASP A 213 -9.88 -9.30 -31.09
C ASP A 213 -10.19 -7.80 -30.97
N ILE A 214 -9.26 -6.97 -30.49
CA ILE A 214 -9.35 -5.51 -30.70
C ILE A 214 -8.56 -5.14 -31.96
N LYS A 215 -9.24 -5.41 -33.08
CA LYS A 215 -9.19 -4.77 -34.41
C LYS A 215 -8.82 -3.26 -34.37
N HIS A 216 -8.30 -2.61 -35.41
CA HIS A 216 -8.15 -2.87 -36.85
C HIS A 216 -7.09 -1.89 -37.37
#